data_AF-A0A8X7R866-F1
#
_entry.id   AF-A0A8X7R866-F1
#
_cell.length_a   1.000
_cell.length_b   1.000
_cell.length_c   1.000
_cell.angle_alpha   90.00
_cell.angle_beta   90.00
_cell.angle_gamma   90.00
#
_symmetry.space_group_name_H-M   'P 1'
#
loop_
_entity.id
_entity.type
_entity.pdbx_description
1 polymer ?
#
loop_
_entity_poly.entity_id
_entity_poly.type
_entity_poly.pdbx_seq_one_letter_code
_entity_poly.pdbx_strand_id
1 'polypeptide(L)' 'MDSTPGFVNLLNSQCSFDLDSPEPACGKEEELSQIHAMLEIKEKLSKQKMLECLLGKKEPLSEMETSLKLKLMSEML' A
#
# COMPACT_ATOMS: atom_id res chain seq x y z
N MET A 1 -0.82 -4.08 -47.83
CA MET A 1 -1.77 -3.10 -47.26
C MET A 1 -2.18 -3.65 -45.91
N ASP A 2 -1.30 -3.42 -44.95
CA ASP A 2 -1.26 -4.00 -43.62
C ASP A 2 -1.05 -2.84 -42.67
N SER A 3 -2.00 -1.90 -42.72
CA SER A 3 -2.09 -0.80 -41.78
C SER A 3 -3.25 -1.12 -40.86
N THR A 4 -3.02 -2.00 -39.88
CA THR A 4 -3.89 -2.07 -38.71
C THR A 4 -3.50 -0.89 -37.83
N PRO A 5 -4.35 0.16 -37.70
CA PRO A 5 -4.01 1.32 -36.89
C PRO A 5 -3.83 0.86 -35.44
N GLY A 6 -2.77 1.29 -34.78
CA GLY A 6 -2.44 0.91 -33.40
C GLY A 6 -3.57 1.14 -32.37
N PHE A 7 -4.61 1.88 -32.74
CA PHE A 7 -5.86 2.03 -31.97
C PHE A 7 -6.61 0.70 -31.72
N VAL A 8 -6.49 -0.30 -32.60
CA VAL A 8 -7.17 -1.60 -32.43
C VAL A 8 -6.64 -2.37 -31.21
N ASN A 9 -5.36 -2.20 -30.88
CA ASN A 9 -4.75 -2.88 -29.73
C ASN A 9 -5.29 -2.33 -28.39
N LEU A 10 -5.68 -1.06 -28.34
CA LEU A 10 -6.23 -0.45 -27.13
C LEU A 10 -7.68 -0.92 -26.87
N LEU A 11 -8.47 -1.11 -27.93
CA LEU A 11 -9.84 -1.61 -27.83
C LEU A 11 -9.88 -3.11 -27.47
N ASN A 12 -8.89 -3.89 -27.91
CA ASN A 12 -8.78 -5.31 -27.56
C ASN A 12 -8.33 -5.55 -26.11
N SER A 13 -7.85 -4.50 -25.43
CA SER A 13 -7.47 -4.54 -24.02
C SER A 13 -8.53 -3.94 -23.10
N GLN A 14 -9.70 -3.56 -23.63
CA GLN A 14 -10.82 -3.08 -22.82
C GLN A 14 -11.54 -4.27 -22.18
N CYS A 15 -11.73 -4.21 -20.86
CA CYS A 15 -12.50 -5.18 -20.11
C CYS A 15 -13.88 -5.37 -20.75
N SER A 16 -14.26 -6.62 -21.05
CA SER A 16 -15.64 -6.94 -21.43
C SER A 16 -16.54 -6.64 -20.24
N PHE A 17 -17.49 -5.71 -20.41
CA PHE A 17 -18.55 -5.50 -19.43
C PHE A 17 -19.71 -6.43 -19.81
N ASP A 18 -19.72 -7.62 -19.23
CA ASP A 18 -20.87 -8.51 -19.35
C ASP A 18 -22.02 -7.95 -18.48
N LEU A 19 -23.02 -7.37 -19.14
CA LEU A 19 -24.19 -6.70 -18.54
C LEU A 19 -25.13 -7.65 -17.75
N ASP A 20 -24.84 -8.95 -17.71
CA ASP A 20 -25.63 -9.99 -17.04
C ASP A 20 -24.89 -10.65 -15.85
N SER A 21 -23.67 -10.23 -15.54
CA SER A 21 -22.95 -10.65 -14.32
C SER A 21 -23.22 -9.63 -13.22
N PRO A 22 -23.60 -10.03 -11.99
CA PRO A 22 -23.95 -9.08 -10.93
C PRO A 22 -22.82 -8.10 -10.56
N GLU A 23 -21.56 -8.34 -10.96
CA GLU A 23 -20.45 -7.43 -10.72
C GLU A 23 -19.42 -7.44 -11.87
N PRO A 24 -18.97 -6.26 -12.39
CA PRO A 24 -17.81 -6.18 -13.26
C PRO A 24 -16.52 -6.24 -12.42
N ALA A 25 -16.02 -7.44 -12.13
CA ALA A 25 -14.73 -7.63 -11.45
C ALA A 25 -13.56 -7.33 -12.41
N CYS A 26 -13.36 -6.05 -12.69
CA CYS A 26 -12.17 -5.53 -13.35
C CYS A 26 -10.97 -5.71 -12.40
N GLY A 27 -9.83 -6.22 -12.87
CA GLY A 27 -8.59 -6.49 -12.08
C GLY A 27 -8.04 -5.32 -11.23
N LYS A 28 -8.68 -4.16 -11.29
CA LYS A 28 -8.52 -3.02 -10.38
C LYS A 28 -8.78 -3.38 -8.92
N GLU A 29 -9.67 -4.32 -8.61
CA GLU A 29 -9.93 -4.70 -7.21
C GLU A 29 -8.73 -5.42 -6.58
N GLU A 30 -8.07 -6.29 -7.34
CA GLU A 30 -6.84 -6.97 -6.92
C GLU A 30 -5.67 -5.99 -6.78
N GLU A 31 -5.53 -5.05 -7.71
CA GLU A 31 -4.54 -3.96 -7.62
C GLU A 31 -4.78 -3.06 -6.39
N LEU A 32 -6.04 -2.69 -6.11
CA LEU A 32 -6.39 -1.90 -4.93
C LEU A 32 -6.11 -2.68 -3.64
N SER A 33 -6.47 -3.95 -3.59
CA SER A 33 -6.17 -4.84 -2.47
C SER A 33 -4.66 -4.94 -2.21
N GLN A 34 -3.86 -5.08 -3.28
CA GLN A 34 -2.40 -5.09 -3.19
C GLN A 34 -1.84 -3.75 -2.68
N ILE A 35 -2.36 -2.61 -3.16
CA ILE A 35 -1.98 -1.28 -2.68
C ILE A 35 -2.30 -1.13 -1.19
N HIS A 36 -3.49 -1.56 -0.76
CA HIS A 36 -3.88 -1.54 0.65
C HIS A 36 -2.91 -2.36 1.52
N ALA A 37 -2.60 -3.59 1.11
CA ALA A 37 -1.64 -4.43 1.82
C ALA A 37 -0.24 -3.78 1.91
N MET A 38 0.23 -3.16 0.81
CA MET A 38 1.50 -2.42 0.81
C MET A 38 1.49 -1.21 1.74
N LEU A 39 0.37 -0.47 1.82
CA LEU A 39 0.23 0.68 2.72
C LEU A 39 0.30 0.24 4.19
N GLU A 40 -0.36 -0.86 4.55
CA GLU A 40 -0.29 -1.42 5.90
C GLU A 40 1.13 -1.84 6.28
N ILE A 41 1.84 -2.53 5.37
CA ILE A 41 3.24 -2.92 5.60
C ILE A 41 4.13 -1.68 5.75
N LYS A 42 3.93 -0.66 4.90
CA LYS A 42 4.69 0.59 4.96
C LYS A 42 4.46 1.34 6.27
N GLU A 43 3.23 1.36 6.77
CA GLU A 43 2.92 1.97 8.08
C GLU A 43 3.66 1.25 9.21
N LYS A 44 3.58 -0.08 9.26
CA LYS A 44 4.28 -0.90 10.27
C LYS A 44 5.80 -0.70 10.21
N LEU A 45 6.38 -0.69 9.01
CA LEU A 45 7.81 -0.44 8.80
C LEU A 45 8.24 0.96 9.26
N SER A 46 7.41 1.98 9.00
CA SER A 46 7.66 3.35 9.44
C SER A 46 7.71 3.45 10.97
N LYS A 47 6.75 2.83 11.66
CA LYS A 47 6.72 2.75 13.13
C LYS A 47 7.95 2.03 13.68
N GLN A 48 8.34 0.91 13.08
CA GLN A 48 9.56 0.17 13.43
C GLN A 48 10.82 1.03 13.32
N LYS A 49 11.02 1.70 12.18
CA LYS A 49 12.19 2.55 11.96
C LYS A 49 12.27 3.70 12.96
N MET A 50 11.12 4.31 13.29
CA MET A 50 11.06 5.36 14.32
C MET A 50 11.43 4.82 15.71
N LEU A 51 10.94 3.62 16.06
CA LEU A 51 11.28 2.97 17.31
C LEU A 51 12.78 2.63 17.40
N GLU A 52 13.38 2.10 16.32
CA GLU A 52 14.81 1.84 16.23
C GLU A 52 15.64 3.11 16.46
N CYS A 53 15.25 4.23 15.82
CA CYS A 53 15.91 5.52 16.02
C CYS A 53 15.85 5.98 17.49
N LEU A 54 14.71 5.78 18.17
CA LEU A 54 14.55 6.13 19.60
C LEU A 54 15.36 5.21 20.51
N LEU A 55 15.49 3.93 20.16
CA LEU A 55 16.30 2.96 20.90
C LEU A 55 17.81 3.16 20.71
N GLY A 56 18.22 3.65 19.54
CA GLY A 56 19.63 3.88 19.21
C GLY A 56 20.23 5.18 19.76
N LYS A 57 19.41 6.04 20.38
CA LYS A 57 19.89 7.29 20.99
C LYS A 57 20.80 7.00 22.19
N LYS A 58 21.96 7.66 22.21
CA LYS A 58 22.96 7.54 23.29
C LYS A 58 22.69 8.50 24.46
N GLU A 59 21.92 9.54 24.21
CA GLU A 59 21.52 10.53 25.21
C GLU A 59 20.18 10.13 25.85
N PRO A 60 19.90 10.57 27.08
CA PRO A 60 18.60 10.37 27.70
C PRO A 60 17.48 10.94 26.81
N LEU A 61 16.43 10.17 26.60
CA LEU A 61 15.27 10.63 25.85
C LEU A 61 14.54 11.73 26.63
N SER A 62 14.03 12.74 25.91
CA SER A 62 13.07 13.67 26.48
C SER A 62 11.78 12.96 26.88
N GLU A 63 10.94 13.62 27.68
CA GLU A 63 9.66 13.10 28.10
C GLU A 63 8.76 12.73 26.90
N MET A 64 8.70 13.61 25.90
CA MET A 64 7.91 13.39 24.68
C MET A 64 8.42 12.18 23.88
N GLU A 65 9.74 12.04 23.73
CA GLU A 65 10.35 10.91 23.04
C GLU A 65 10.16 9.59 23.80
N THR A 66 10.21 9.65 25.13
CA THR A 66 9.93 8.50 26.00
C THR A 66 8.49 8.05 25.85
N SER A 67 7.54 8.99 25.88
CA SER A 67 6.12 8.71 25.65
C SER A 67 5.87 8.10 24.27
N LEU A 68 6.46 8.69 23.22
CA LEU A 68 6.36 8.15 21.86
C LEU A 68 6.95 6.74 21.75
N LYS A 69 8.12 6.49 22.36
CA LYS A 69 8.73 5.17 22.40
C LYS A 69 7.83 4.13 23.05
N LEU A 70 7.26 4.44 24.21
CA LEU A 70 6.34 3.53 24.93
C LEU A 70 5.09 3.22 24.10
N LYS A 71 4.51 4.25 23.47
CA LYS A 71 3.36 4.08 22.58
C LYS A 71 3.68 3.15 21.42
N LEU A 72 4.81 3.37 20.73
CA LEU A 72 5.24 2.52 19.61
C LEU A 72 5.54 1.08 20.07
N MET A 73 6.15 0.88 21.24
CA MET A 73 6.37 -0.46 21.79
C MET A 73 5.06 -1.18 22.07
N SER A 74 4.05 -0.47 22.59
CA SER A 74 2.73 -1.06 22.88
C SER A 74 1.92 -1.38 21.62
N GLU A 75 2.03 -0.56 20.56
CA GLU A 75 1.34 -0.83 19.28
C GLU A 75 1.95 -2.02 18.51
N MET A 76 3.17 -2.42 18.88
CA MET A 76 3.94 -3.46 18.22
C MET A 76 3.90 -4.83 18.94
N LEU A 77 3.27 -4.92 20.11
CA LEU A 77 3.01 -6.15 20.86
C LEU A 77 1.67 -6.77 20.42
#